data_AF-I1RI78-F1
#
_entry.id   AF-I1RI78-F1
#
_cell.length_a   1.000
_cell.length_b   1.000
_cell.length_c   1.000
_cell.angle_alpha   90.00
_cell.angle_beta   90.00
_cell.angle_gamma   90.00
#
_symmetry.space_group_name_H-M   'P 1'
#
loop_
_entity.id
_entity.type
_entity.pdbx_description
1 polymer ?
#
loop_
_entity_poly.entity_id
_entity_poly.type
_entity_poly.pdbx_seq_one_letter_code
_entity_poly.pdbx_strand_id
1 'polypeptide(L)'
;MDFSCHVCIKNDSDKDLLLDDSGLDSGNWPLRQPLNLIEAGTEQTIYLAQPSWGGSKAWVTYVAEYGQGWTDFTLEFECPALPFSKNHVSVKDCSPVFQIDVTHVQERGSPLTANVTIRMNNKRNTLAITKDDQVRANYDIGVGVSFPTKMDIKFPVHESIVVAAFINSDMIFPRGTVYNNINDKQWEFFRGVVWNDDPSCLLFEDVTQDNRMFSLGIEWLNAFKFGEENCMTKRSHMGNLQFFHGMGSKLGEKPEKTRKNILTWMEVMYKLACGNQGVSEDDALNDVLHGYFGKETVPSKSDTLRDLLLGTTPKYNKAEIQKRAFGVCLHMISDSYALGHTQRRLKNPADMIDRDTAGYIRFRPDTYGDWGSIVCFHTYNDQDGDRHSHYDDKDGEVDPTPRDVTTFNETIGARNAIDACTELINLFVKKTQWDDGVKQFLEDDIFVLDRCARPADRFTDESVVSDLYTYEEKAKEFDYEAGLQRKLASLEAGVPETASAKGVLAKRSRLISGLAMICLMMSAFLFAFLTMNVRGTCVEGI
;
A
#
# COMPACT_ATOMS: atom_id res chain seq x y z
N MET A 1 -29.74 7.58 -25.49
CA MET A 1 -29.36 9.01 -25.38
C MET A 1 -28.19 9.06 -24.42
N ASP A 2 -27.20 9.91 -24.69
CA ASP A 2 -26.01 10.06 -23.87
C ASP A 2 -26.21 11.24 -22.91
N PHE A 3 -26.39 10.98 -21.62
CA PHE A 3 -26.61 12.00 -20.58
C PHE A 3 -25.33 12.37 -19.82
N SER A 4 -24.16 12.15 -20.42
CA SER A 4 -22.88 12.55 -19.84
C SER A 4 -22.71 14.07 -19.75
N CYS A 5 -21.74 14.51 -18.95
CA CYS A 5 -21.36 15.92 -18.81
C CYS A 5 -19.90 16.13 -19.21
N HIS A 6 -19.65 17.13 -20.07
CA HIS A 6 -18.33 17.60 -20.46
C HIS A 6 -18.19 19.07 -20.11
N VAL A 7 -17.43 19.36 -19.05
CA VAL A 7 -17.17 20.73 -18.60
C VAL A 7 -15.72 21.06 -18.88
N CYS A 8 -15.48 21.87 -19.91
CA CYS A 8 -14.15 22.34 -20.29
C CYS A 8 -13.72 23.47 -19.36
N ILE A 9 -12.68 23.23 -18.56
CA ILE A 9 -12.11 24.19 -17.62
C ILE A 9 -10.85 24.80 -18.24
N LYS A 10 -10.85 26.13 -18.38
CA LYS A 10 -9.67 26.91 -18.74
C LYS A 10 -9.16 27.63 -17.50
N ASN A 11 -8.00 27.21 -16.99
CA ASN A 11 -7.34 27.86 -15.88
C ASN A 11 -6.46 29.00 -16.40
N ASP A 12 -7.01 30.22 -16.44
CA ASP A 12 -6.30 31.46 -16.84
C ASP A 12 -5.59 32.12 -15.64
N SER A 13 -5.50 31.46 -14.49
CA SER A 13 -4.72 31.92 -13.34
C SER A 13 -3.26 31.47 -13.44
N ASP A 14 -2.40 32.03 -12.57
CA ASP A 14 -1.01 31.60 -12.40
C ASP A 14 -0.83 30.58 -11.27
N LYS A 15 -1.93 30.00 -10.78
CA LYS A 15 -1.95 28.99 -9.73
C LYS A 15 -2.62 27.72 -10.24
N ASP A 16 -2.09 26.59 -9.79
CA ASP A 16 -2.74 25.31 -10.01
C ASP A 16 -4.02 25.23 -9.18
N LEU A 17 -5.05 24.60 -9.75
CA LEU A 17 -6.28 24.29 -9.04
C LEU A 17 -6.20 22.85 -8.57
N LEU A 18 -6.21 22.65 -7.25
CA LEU A 18 -6.15 21.33 -6.62
C LEU A 18 -7.55 20.92 -6.23
N LEU A 19 -7.96 19.71 -6.60
CA LEU A 19 -9.23 19.17 -6.15
C LEU A 19 -9.19 19.02 -4.62
N ASP A 20 -10.13 19.66 -3.94
CA ASP A 20 -10.31 19.53 -2.50
C ASP A 20 -11.36 18.48 -2.18
N ASP A 21 -12.48 18.47 -2.90
CA ASP A 21 -13.57 17.54 -2.70
C ASP A 21 -14.40 17.32 -3.97
N SER A 22 -15.18 16.25 -4.00
CA SER A 22 -16.15 16.00 -5.06
C SER A 22 -17.28 15.10 -4.58
N GLY A 23 -18.45 15.23 -5.20
CA GLY A 23 -19.58 14.37 -4.92
C GLY A 23 -20.37 14.04 -6.17
N LEU A 24 -21.09 12.93 -6.08
CA LEU A 24 -21.80 12.31 -7.17
C LEU A 24 -23.24 12.02 -6.72
N ASP A 25 -24.21 12.72 -7.32
CA ASP A 25 -25.63 12.46 -7.08
C ASP A 25 -26.14 11.39 -8.05
N SER A 26 -25.69 11.43 -9.31
CA SER A 26 -25.97 10.42 -10.33
C SER A 26 -24.93 10.44 -11.46
N GLY A 27 -24.67 9.29 -12.07
CA GLY A 27 -23.59 9.12 -13.07
C GLY A 27 -22.47 8.26 -12.54
N ASN A 28 -21.33 8.29 -13.21
CA ASN A 28 -20.11 7.60 -12.79
C ASN A 28 -18.89 8.45 -13.15
N TRP A 29 -17.94 8.58 -12.24
CA TRP A 29 -16.63 9.15 -12.56
C TRP A 29 -15.78 8.13 -13.33
N PRO A 30 -15.37 8.42 -14.57
CA PRO A 30 -14.46 7.55 -15.30
C PRO A 30 -13.05 7.58 -14.68
N LEU A 31 -12.17 6.70 -15.15
CA LEU A 31 -10.76 6.74 -14.77
C LEU A 31 -10.18 8.15 -15.05
N ARG A 32 -9.34 8.64 -14.13
CA ARG A 32 -8.74 9.99 -14.13
C ARG A 32 -9.72 11.14 -13.85
N GLN A 33 -10.96 10.82 -13.43
CA GLN A 33 -11.98 11.81 -13.11
C GLN A 33 -12.50 11.65 -11.66
N PRO A 34 -12.96 12.73 -11.02
CA PRO A 34 -12.83 14.12 -11.48
C PRO A 34 -11.35 14.56 -11.49
N LEU A 35 -10.98 15.49 -12.36
CA LEU A 35 -9.59 15.96 -12.46
C LEU A 35 -9.07 16.39 -11.08
N ASN A 36 -8.02 15.74 -10.57
CA ASN A 36 -7.49 16.09 -9.26
C ASN A 36 -6.59 17.35 -9.29
N LEU A 37 -6.08 17.72 -10.46
CA LEU A 37 -5.20 18.86 -10.69
C LEU A 37 -5.55 19.52 -12.03
N ILE A 38 -5.74 20.84 -12.02
CA ILE A 38 -5.86 21.64 -13.24
C ILE A 38 -4.74 22.70 -13.22
N GLU A 39 -3.72 22.45 -14.02
CA GLU A 39 -2.49 23.26 -14.01
C GLU A 39 -2.74 24.68 -14.51
N ALA A 40 -1.98 25.63 -13.96
CA ALA A 40 -1.98 27.02 -14.39
C ALA A 40 -1.76 27.14 -15.91
N GLY A 41 -2.58 27.96 -16.57
CA GLY A 41 -2.48 28.20 -18.01
C GLY A 41 -2.96 27.05 -18.90
N THR A 42 -3.55 25.99 -18.35
CA THR A 42 -4.02 24.83 -19.12
C THR A 42 -5.54 24.83 -19.34
N GLU A 43 -5.96 24.04 -20.32
CA GLU A 43 -7.36 23.74 -20.62
C GLU A 43 -7.55 22.23 -20.51
N GLN A 44 -8.48 21.81 -19.64
CA GLN A 44 -8.76 20.40 -19.37
C GLN A 44 -10.26 20.17 -19.19
N THR A 45 -10.73 18.95 -19.45
CA THR A 45 -12.16 18.63 -19.39
C THR A 45 -12.48 17.75 -18.20
N ILE A 46 -13.40 18.21 -17.37
CA ILE A 46 -14.08 17.35 -16.39
C ILE A 46 -15.13 16.55 -17.15
N TYR A 47 -15.03 15.23 -17.04
CA TYR A 47 -15.93 14.29 -17.69
C TYR A 47 -16.65 13.43 -16.66
N LEU A 48 -17.98 13.45 -16.73
CA LEU A 48 -18.85 12.59 -15.93
C LEU A 48 -19.66 11.70 -16.87
N ALA A 49 -19.45 10.40 -16.78
CA ALA A 49 -20.17 9.44 -17.60
C ALA A 49 -21.62 9.30 -17.13
N GLN A 50 -22.50 8.94 -18.06
CA GLN A 50 -23.89 8.64 -17.74
C GLN A 50 -24.03 7.40 -16.87
N PRO A 51 -25.06 7.34 -16.00
CA PRO A 51 -25.42 6.10 -15.31
C PRO A 51 -26.16 5.15 -16.28
N SER A 52 -26.34 3.89 -15.88
CA SER A 52 -27.13 2.91 -16.65
C SER A 52 -28.59 3.34 -16.87
N TRP A 53 -29.12 4.17 -15.98
CA TRP A 53 -30.43 4.80 -16.09
C TRP A 53 -30.44 6.16 -15.38
N GLY A 54 -31.12 7.15 -15.97
CA GLY A 54 -31.23 8.49 -15.42
C GLY A 54 -30.27 9.50 -16.06
N GLY A 55 -30.25 10.72 -15.50
CA GLY A 55 -29.33 11.78 -15.90
C GLY A 55 -28.06 11.76 -15.06
N SER A 56 -27.10 12.61 -15.38
CA SER A 56 -25.87 12.77 -14.60
C SER A 56 -25.89 14.06 -13.80
N LYS A 57 -25.41 14.01 -12.56
CA LYS A 57 -25.30 15.16 -11.66
C LYS A 57 -24.15 14.96 -10.70
N ALA A 58 -23.25 15.93 -10.65
CA ALA A 58 -22.11 15.92 -9.74
C ALA A 58 -21.67 17.33 -9.38
N TRP A 59 -20.73 17.39 -8.45
CA TRP A 59 -20.05 18.60 -8.07
C TRP A 59 -18.56 18.34 -7.76
N VAL A 60 -17.76 19.38 -7.93
CA VAL A 60 -16.32 19.38 -7.62
C VAL A 60 -15.95 20.69 -6.93
N THR A 61 -15.12 20.60 -5.90
CA THR A 61 -14.57 21.75 -5.19
C THR A 61 -13.08 21.81 -5.44
N TYR A 62 -12.61 22.94 -5.96
CA TYR A 62 -11.19 23.19 -6.18
C TYR A 62 -10.69 24.25 -5.22
N VAL A 63 -9.44 24.10 -4.78
CA VAL A 63 -8.69 25.09 -4.00
C VAL A 63 -7.48 25.59 -4.78
N ALA A 64 -7.10 26.84 -4.52
CA ALA A 64 -5.84 27.41 -4.97
C ALA A 64 -5.18 28.19 -3.82
N GLU A 65 -3.86 28.34 -3.90
CA GLU A 65 -3.11 29.14 -2.92
C GLU A 65 -3.33 30.64 -3.16
N TYR A 66 -3.74 31.37 -2.12
CA TYR A 66 -3.87 32.82 -2.14
C TYR A 66 -3.31 33.46 -0.86
N GLY A 67 -2.22 34.22 -1.00
CA GLY A 67 -1.52 34.80 0.15
C GLY A 67 -0.83 33.73 0.99
N GLN A 68 -1.23 33.60 2.26
CA GLN A 68 -0.72 32.56 3.19
C GLN A 68 -1.72 31.42 3.41
N GLY A 69 -2.83 31.39 2.65
CA GLY A 69 -3.90 30.43 2.84
C GLY A 69 -4.42 29.85 1.54
N TRP A 70 -5.49 29.09 1.67
CA TRP A 70 -6.21 28.48 0.56
C TRP A 70 -7.54 29.19 0.35
N THR A 71 -7.95 29.21 -0.90
CA THR A 71 -9.22 29.77 -1.35
C THR A 71 -9.92 28.75 -2.23
N ASP A 72 -11.25 28.73 -2.24
CA ASP A 72 -12.04 27.69 -2.91
C ASP A 72 -13.13 28.23 -3.85
N PHE A 73 -13.63 27.32 -4.69
CA PHE A 73 -14.90 27.42 -5.37
C PHE A 73 -15.45 26.01 -5.67
N THR A 74 -16.77 25.91 -5.76
CA THR A 74 -17.47 24.68 -6.13
C THR A 74 -18.13 24.82 -7.50
N LEU A 75 -17.95 23.85 -8.38
CA LEU A 75 -18.71 23.71 -9.62
C LEU A 75 -19.71 22.59 -9.47
N GLU A 76 -20.99 22.89 -9.70
CA GLU A 76 -22.05 21.90 -9.84
C GLU A 76 -22.51 21.82 -11.28
N PHE A 77 -22.76 20.61 -11.78
CA PHE A 77 -23.28 20.42 -13.13
C PHE A 77 -24.22 19.21 -13.23
N GLU A 78 -25.22 19.33 -14.10
CA GLU A 78 -26.30 18.36 -14.25
C GLU A 78 -26.79 18.27 -15.70
N CYS A 79 -26.83 17.05 -16.24
CA CYS A 79 -27.53 16.69 -17.47
C CYS A 79 -28.73 15.78 -17.13
N PRO A 80 -29.94 16.32 -16.97
CA PRO A 80 -31.11 15.54 -16.56
C PRO A 80 -31.66 14.66 -17.69
N ALA A 81 -32.11 13.45 -17.37
CA ALA A 81 -32.72 12.54 -18.35
C ALA A 81 -34.19 12.84 -18.70
N LEU A 82 -34.80 13.81 -18.02
CA LEU A 82 -36.21 14.17 -18.24
C LEU A 82 -36.38 15.02 -19.50
N PRO A 83 -37.32 14.66 -20.39
CA PRO A 83 -37.62 15.45 -21.58
C PRO A 83 -37.88 16.93 -21.24
N PHE A 84 -37.28 17.83 -22.02
CA PHE A 84 -37.42 19.29 -21.86
C PHE A 84 -36.80 19.90 -20.58
N SER A 85 -36.10 19.12 -19.76
CA SER A 85 -35.32 19.69 -18.65
C SER A 85 -34.11 20.45 -19.18
N LYS A 86 -33.66 21.45 -18.39
CA LYS A 86 -32.48 22.24 -18.74
C LYS A 86 -31.24 21.59 -18.16
N ASN A 87 -30.14 21.68 -18.89
CA ASN A 87 -28.82 21.40 -18.32
C ASN A 87 -28.45 22.52 -17.36
N HIS A 88 -27.71 22.18 -16.30
CA HIS A 88 -27.27 23.14 -15.29
C HIS A 88 -25.75 23.09 -15.17
N VAL A 89 -25.12 24.26 -15.11
CA VAL A 89 -23.75 24.45 -14.65
C VAL A 89 -23.75 25.69 -13.78
N SER A 90 -23.30 25.59 -12.54
CA SER A 90 -23.30 26.70 -11.59
C SER A 90 -22.04 26.71 -10.74
N VAL A 91 -21.63 27.91 -10.36
CA VAL A 91 -20.54 28.13 -9.42
C VAL A 91 -21.16 28.42 -8.05
N LYS A 92 -20.74 27.70 -7.02
CA LYS A 92 -21.15 27.87 -5.62
C LYS A 92 -19.92 28.07 -4.74
N ASP A 93 -20.16 28.55 -3.52
CA ASP A 93 -19.16 28.69 -2.45
C ASP A 93 -17.84 29.30 -2.94
N CYS A 94 -17.96 30.30 -3.81
CA CYS A 94 -16.83 30.87 -4.53
C CYS A 94 -16.23 32.02 -3.73
N SER A 95 -14.99 31.84 -3.33
CA SER A 95 -14.23 32.87 -2.66
C SER A 95 -14.03 34.10 -3.57
N PRO A 96 -14.11 35.34 -3.03
CA PRO A 96 -14.14 36.59 -3.83
C PRO A 96 -12.92 36.86 -4.72
N VAL A 97 -11.82 36.12 -4.52
CA VAL A 97 -10.57 36.26 -5.28
C VAL A 97 -10.65 35.61 -6.65
N PHE A 98 -11.58 34.67 -6.84
CA PHE A 98 -11.86 34.03 -8.11
C PHE A 98 -12.83 34.86 -8.94
N GLN A 99 -12.53 34.96 -10.23
CA GLN A 99 -13.45 35.41 -11.26
C GLN A 99 -13.70 34.23 -12.20
N ILE A 100 -14.92 33.69 -12.18
CA ILE A 100 -15.30 32.48 -12.91
C ILE A 100 -16.40 32.82 -13.92
N ASP A 101 -16.08 32.66 -15.20
CA ASP A 101 -17.02 32.88 -16.30
C ASP A 101 -17.49 31.52 -16.84
N VAL A 102 -18.79 31.24 -16.68
CA VAL A 102 -19.43 30.07 -17.29
C VAL A 102 -20.08 30.48 -18.61
N THR A 103 -19.65 29.88 -19.71
CA THR A 103 -20.08 30.22 -21.07
C THR A 103 -20.37 28.96 -21.88
N HIS A 104 -21.02 29.12 -23.04
CA HIS A 104 -21.30 28.02 -23.97
C HIS A 104 -22.02 26.84 -23.33
N VAL A 105 -22.86 27.08 -22.31
CA VAL A 105 -23.68 26.03 -21.71
C VAL A 105 -24.73 25.59 -22.72
N GLN A 106 -24.67 24.33 -23.13
CA GLN A 106 -25.73 23.72 -23.91
C GLN A 106 -26.98 23.61 -23.03
N GLU A 107 -27.89 24.60 -23.09
CA GLU A 107 -29.03 24.68 -22.17
C GLU A 107 -29.99 23.48 -22.25
N ARG A 108 -30.03 22.77 -23.38
CA ARG A 108 -30.93 21.62 -23.63
C ARG A 108 -30.27 20.58 -24.52
N GLY A 109 -30.71 19.34 -24.38
CA GLY A 109 -30.19 18.20 -25.13
C GLY A 109 -29.05 17.53 -24.39
N SER A 110 -28.54 16.45 -24.99
CA SER A 110 -27.56 15.57 -24.36
C SER A 110 -26.47 15.21 -25.38
N PRO A 111 -25.19 15.12 -24.97
CA PRO A 111 -24.67 15.33 -23.61
C PRO A 111 -24.66 16.81 -23.19
N LEU A 112 -24.36 17.11 -21.92
CA LEU A 112 -24.09 18.48 -21.47
C LEU A 112 -22.68 18.90 -21.92
N THR A 113 -22.58 20.09 -22.50
CA THR A 113 -21.31 20.75 -22.79
C THR A 113 -21.30 22.17 -22.21
N ALA A 114 -20.19 22.58 -21.60
CA ALA A 114 -20.00 23.93 -21.08
C ALA A 114 -18.52 24.30 -21.02
N ASN A 115 -18.22 25.61 -21.10
CA ASN A 115 -16.89 26.17 -20.91
C ASN A 115 -16.86 27.01 -19.64
N VAL A 116 -15.89 26.77 -18.76
CA VAL A 116 -15.66 27.52 -17.53
C VAL A 116 -14.27 28.11 -17.58
N THR A 117 -14.16 29.44 -17.60
CA THR A 117 -12.86 30.13 -17.50
C THR A 117 -12.67 30.64 -16.09
N ILE A 118 -11.56 30.25 -15.47
CA ILE A 118 -11.23 30.59 -14.08
C ILE A 118 -10.05 31.55 -14.10
N ARG A 119 -10.20 32.70 -13.43
CA ARG A 119 -9.14 33.68 -13.21
C ARG A 119 -9.04 33.98 -11.73
N MET A 120 -7.85 34.32 -11.26
CA MET A 120 -7.63 34.75 -9.89
C MET A 120 -6.97 36.14 -9.88
N ASN A 121 -7.50 37.06 -9.09
CA ASN A 121 -7.00 38.44 -9.04
C ASN A 121 -5.71 38.53 -8.21
N ASN A 122 -4.57 38.62 -8.87
CA ASN A 122 -3.29 38.77 -8.18
C ASN A 122 -3.09 40.19 -7.64
N LYS A 123 -2.95 40.32 -6.32
CA LYS A 123 -2.09 41.37 -5.78
C LYS A 123 -0.64 40.95 -6.07
N ARG A 124 -0.03 41.58 -7.07
CA ARG A 124 1.34 41.32 -7.58
C ARG A 124 2.36 40.99 -6.48
N ASN A 125 3.13 39.93 -6.71
CA ASN A 125 4.56 40.09 -6.97
C ASN A 125 4.99 39.08 -8.04
N THR A 126 5.32 39.63 -9.20
CA THR A 126 5.77 38.94 -10.42
C THR A 126 7.18 38.37 -10.27
N LEU A 127 7.38 37.14 -10.72
CA LEU A 127 8.61 36.72 -11.42
C LEU A 127 8.22 35.74 -12.54
N ALA A 128 8.73 36.01 -13.73
CA ALA A 128 8.36 35.37 -14.98
C ALA A 128 8.77 33.89 -15.02
N ILE A 129 7.87 33.03 -15.51
CA ILE A 129 8.20 31.67 -15.93
C ILE A 129 8.04 31.59 -17.45
N THR A 130 9.07 31.05 -18.08
CA THR A 130 9.20 30.76 -19.50
C THR A 130 8.25 29.66 -19.93
N LYS A 131 7.72 29.81 -21.15
CA LYS A 131 6.89 28.85 -21.88
C LYS A 131 7.51 27.45 -21.88
N ASP A 132 6.68 26.43 -21.68
CA ASP A 132 6.87 25.15 -22.33
C ASP A 132 5.56 24.41 -22.63
N ASP A 133 5.71 23.39 -23.46
CA ASP A 133 4.81 22.85 -24.48
C ASP A 133 3.35 22.49 -24.15
N GLN A 134 2.49 22.79 -25.14
CA GLN A 134 1.14 22.24 -25.27
C GLN A 134 1.20 20.76 -25.66
N VAL A 135 0.71 19.89 -24.77
CA VAL A 135 0.35 18.51 -25.13
C VAL A 135 -1.11 18.29 -24.79
N ARG A 136 -1.95 18.22 -25.82
CA ARG A 136 -3.33 17.72 -25.74
C ARG A 136 -3.29 16.20 -25.92
N ALA A 137 -3.90 15.47 -24.99
CA ALA A 137 -4.24 14.07 -25.18
C ALA A 137 -5.70 13.84 -24.74
N ASN A 138 -6.56 13.57 -25.72
CA ASN A 138 -7.88 12.93 -25.52
C ASN A 138 -7.64 11.42 -25.44
N TYR A 139 -8.17 10.71 -24.44
CA TYR A 139 -8.70 9.35 -24.63
C TYR A 139 -9.74 9.00 -23.56
N ASP A 140 -10.65 8.11 -23.99
CA ASP A 140 -11.77 7.50 -23.28
C ASP A 140 -11.52 5.98 -23.23
N ILE A 141 -12.35 5.29 -22.43
CA ILE A 141 -12.44 3.83 -22.15
C ILE A 141 -11.94 3.46 -20.74
N GLY A 142 -12.91 3.23 -19.86
CA GLY A 142 -12.74 2.44 -18.65
C GLY A 142 -12.91 0.95 -18.91
N VAL A 143 -12.47 0.14 -17.96
CA VAL A 143 -12.96 -1.22 -17.79
C VAL A 143 -13.02 -1.53 -16.30
N GLY A 144 -14.24 -1.55 -15.74
CA GLY A 144 -14.55 -2.52 -14.71
C GLY A 144 -14.54 -3.88 -15.39
N VAL A 145 -13.54 -4.70 -15.09
CA VAL A 145 -13.40 -6.02 -15.71
C VAL A 145 -14.31 -6.99 -14.98
N SER A 146 -15.58 -7.06 -15.40
CA SER A 146 -16.45 -8.17 -15.02
C SER A 146 -16.05 -9.41 -15.82
N PHE A 147 -15.26 -10.29 -15.21
CA PHE A 147 -15.14 -11.67 -15.67
C PHE A 147 -16.46 -12.44 -15.41
N PRO A 148 -16.77 -13.52 -16.16
CA PRO A 148 -17.98 -14.33 -15.97
C PRO A 148 -17.91 -15.22 -14.72
N THR A 149 -16.88 -15.08 -13.92
CA THR A 149 -16.79 -15.58 -12.55
C THR A 149 -16.58 -14.35 -11.68
N LYS A 150 -17.43 -14.20 -10.66
CA LYS A 150 -17.36 -13.21 -9.58
C LYS A 150 -15.94 -13.22 -8.95
N MET A 151 -14.99 -12.56 -9.60
CA MET A 151 -13.73 -12.15 -9.01
C MET A 151 -14.05 -10.75 -8.51
N ASP A 152 -14.35 -10.67 -7.21
CA ASP A 152 -14.58 -9.40 -6.53
C ASP A 152 -13.41 -8.47 -6.88
N ILE A 153 -13.70 -7.30 -7.46
CA ILE A 153 -12.71 -6.25 -7.69
C ILE A 153 -12.24 -5.85 -6.29
N LYS A 154 -11.06 -6.33 -5.88
CA LYS A 154 -10.49 -6.00 -4.58
C LYS A 154 -10.27 -4.50 -4.49
N PHE A 155 -10.53 -3.95 -3.33
CA PHE A 155 -10.31 -2.52 -3.09
C PHE A 155 -8.79 -2.23 -3.12
N PRO A 156 -8.34 -1.13 -3.74
CA PRO A 156 -6.92 -0.75 -3.74
C PRO A 156 -6.51 -0.20 -2.36
N VAL A 157 -6.39 -1.09 -1.37
CA VAL A 157 -6.12 -0.75 0.05
C VAL A 157 -4.79 -0.01 0.16
N HIS A 158 -3.72 -0.57 -0.38
CA HIS A 158 -2.37 -0.02 -0.29
C HIS A 158 -2.28 1.35 -0.96
N GLU A 159 -2.88 1.50 -2.14
CA GLU A 159 -2.87 2.78 -2.83
C GLU A 159 -3.72 3.81 -2.10
N SER A 160 -4.83 3.42 -1.49
CA SER A 160 -5.67 4.33 -0.70
C SER A 160 -4.96 4.80 0.58
N ILE A 161 -4.23 3.90 1.26
CA ILE A 161 -3.32 4.24 2.37
C ILE A 161 -2.27 5.26 1.91
N VAL A 162 -1.66 5.03 0.75
CA VAL A 162 -0.61 5.90 0.22
C VAL A 162 -1.17 7.25 -0.26
N VAL A 163 -2.36 7.30 -0.85
CA VAL A 163 -3.05 8.57 -1.16
C VAL A 163 -3.28 9.37 0.13
N ALA A 164 -3.78 8.71 1.20
CA ALA A 164 -3.99 9.37 2.48
C ALA A 164 -2.66 9.90 3.06
N ALA A 165 -1.57 9.13 2.95
CA ALA A 165 -0.25 9.56 3.39
C ALA A 165 0.26 10.79 2.61
N PHE A 166 0.10 10.82 1.28
CA PHE A 166 0.46 12.01 0.48
C PHE A 166 -0.35 13.24 0.89
N ILE A 167 -1.66 13.10 1.10
CA ILE A 167 -2.55 14.19 1.55
C ILE A 167 -2.11 14.78 2.89
N ASN A 168 -1.58 13.95 3.80
CA ASN A 168 -1.16 14.36 5.15
C ASN A 168 0.32 14.78 5.24
N SER A 169 1.06 14.72 4.13
CA SER A 169 2.50 15.01 4.08
C SER A 169 2.83 16.47 3.76
N ASP A 170 4.12 16.81 3.82
CA ASP A 170 4.71 18.07 3.37
C ASP A 170 4.68 18.21 1.83
N MET A 171 4.29 17.16 1.08
CA MET A 171 4.13 17.22 -0.38
C MET A 171 2.78 17.82 -0.76
N ILE A 172 2.77 18.79 -1.68
CA ILE A 172 1.50 19.33 -2.21
C ILE A 172 0.78 18.21 -2.98
N PHE A 173 -0.35 17.77 -2.43
CA PHE A 173 -1.18 16.73 -3.01
C PHE A 173 -2.68 17.12 -2.88
N PRO A 174 -3.49 17.04 -3.95
CA PRO A 174 -4.90 17.43 -3.88
C PRO A 174 -5.68 16.57 -2.90
N ARG A 175 -6.41 17.20 -1.99
CA ARG A 175 -7.12 16.52 -0.88
C ARG A 175 -8.29 15.66 -1.36
N GLY A 176 -8.88 15.99 -2.50
CA GLY A 176 -9.93 15.18 -3.15
C GLY A 176 -9.38 14.04 -4.00
N THR A 177 -8.08 13.74 -3.90
CA THR A 177 -7.50 12.61 -4.64
C THR A 177 -7.99 11.29 -4.05
N VAL A 178 -8.40 10.39 -4.92
CA VAL A 178 -8.68 8.98 -4.69
C VAL A 178 -7.93 8.17 -5.74
N TYR A 179 -7.80 6.86 -5.56
CA TYR A 179 -7.06 6.01 -6.52
C TYR A 179 -7.48 6.26 -7.98
N ASN A 180 -8.79 6.35 -8.23
CA ASN A 180 -9.36 6.50 -9.56
C ASN A 180 -8.94 7.80 -10.28
N ASN A 181 -8.65 8.89 -9.55
CA ASN A 181 -8.42 10.21 -10.16
C ASN A 181 -6.98 10.73 -10.06
N ILE A 182 -6.03 9.89 -9.64
CA ILE A 182 -4.60 10.20 -9.67
C ILE A 182 -4.20 10.65 -11.08
N ASN A 183 -3.41 11.72 -11.24
CA ASN A 183 -2.97 12.22 -12.54
C ASN A 183 -1.62 11.62 -12.99
N ASP A 184 -1.26 11.80 -14.27
CA ASP A 184 -0.15 11.05 -14.89
C ASP A 184 1.21 11.38 -14.25
N LYS A 185 1.36 12.58 -13.69
CA LYS A 185 2.58 13.00 -12.97
C LYS A 185 2.73 12.31 -11.62
N GLN A 186 1.62 11.89 -11.01
CA GLN A 186 1.58 11.20 -9.72
C GLN A 186 1.59 9.68 -9.88
N TRP A 187 1.04 9.17 -10.98
CA TRP A 187 0.80 7.75 -11.17
C TRP A 187 2.07 6.88 -11.11
N GLU A 188 3.25 7.40 -11.43
CA GLU A 188 4.49 6.63 -11.28
C GLU A 188 4.79 6.26 -9.82
N PHE A 189 4.37 7.06 -8.82
CA PHE A 189 4.44 6.63 -7.42
C PHE A 189 3.57 5.38 -7.20
N PHE A 190 2.36 5.36 -7.75
CA PHE A 190 1.41 4.28 -7.57
C PHE A 190 1.72 3.04 -8.41
N ARG A 191 2.38 3.19 -9.57
CA ARG A 191 3.04 2.06 -10.25
C ARG A 191 4.07 1.39 -9.36
N GLY A 192 4.77 2.19 -8.54
CA GLY A 192 5.69 1.69 -7.53
C GLY A 192 4.99 0.99 -6.38
N VAL A 193 3.86 1.53 -5.91
CA VAL A 193 3.04 0.88 -4.87
C VAL A 193 2.61 -0.50 -5.35
N VAL A 194 2.00 -0.61 -6.53
CA VAL A 194 1.56 -1.90 -7.10
C VAL A 194 2.71 -2.86 -7.44
N TRP A 195 3.94 -2.35 -7.58
CA TRP A 195 5.06 -3.14 -8.12
C TRP A 195 5.41 -4.34 -7.24
N ASN A 196 5.26 -4.27 -5.93
CA ASN A 196 5.64 -5.40 -5.06
C ASN A 196 4.71 -6.60 -5.28
N ASP A 197 3.42 -6.35 -5.48
CA ASP A 197 2.40 -7.37 -5.80
C ASP A 197 2.50 -7.83 -7.27
N ASP A 198 3.02 -6.99 -8.16
CA ASP A 198 3.27 -7.32 -9.56
C ASP A 198 4.70 -6.97 -10.01
N PRO A 199 5.73 -7.65 -9.47
CA PRO A 199 7.13 -7.28 -9.71
C PRO A 199 7.62 -7.72 -11.09
N SER A 200 6.76 -8.40 -11.86
CA SER A 200 6.96 -8.67 -13.28
C SER A 200 6.21 -7.70 -14.19
N CYS A 201 5.34 -6.83 -13.67
CA CYS A 201 4.50 -5.90 -14.42
C CYS A 201 3.49 -6.58 -15.39
N LEU A 202 2.96 -7.74 -15.03
CA LEU A 202 2.03 -8.56 -15.82
C LEU A 202 0.57 -8.10 -15.75
N LEU A 203 0.21 -7.25 -14.77
CA LEU A 203 -1.12 -6.65 -14.66
C LEU A 203 -1.32 -5.47 -15.61
N PHE A 204 -0.29 -5.04 -16.33
CA PHE A 204 -0.30 -3.84 -17.16
C PHE A 204 0.07 -4.14 -18.61
N GLU A 205 -0.57 -3.44 -19.54
CA GLU A 205 -0.27 -3.52 -20.96
C GLU A 205 1.02 -2.74 -21.29
N ASP A 206 1.88 -3.32 -22.13
CA ASP A 206 3.16 -2.70 -22.55
C ASP A 206 2.94 -1.72 -23.71
N VAL A 207 2.48 -0.52 -23.37
CA VAL A 207 2.21 0.55 -24.33
C VAL A 207 3.06 1.79 -24.11
N THR A 208 3.36 2.50 -25.21
CA THR A 208 4.31 3.60 -25.19
C THR A 208 3.79 4.85 -24.46
N GLN A 209 2.49 5.11 -24.50
CA GLN A 209 1.90 6.39 -24.06
C GLN A 209 1.09 6.32 -22.77
N ASP A 210 0.76 5.14 -22.26
CA ASP A 210 -0.12 4.99 -21.08
C ASP A 210 0.28 3.80 -20.19
N ASN A 211 0.79 4.07 -18.99
CA ASN A 211 1.18 3.05 -18.02
C ASN A 211 0.05 2.70 -17.01
N ARG A 212 -1.21 3.03 -17.31
CA ARG A 212 -2.39 2.69 -16.47
C ARG A 212 -3.31 1.65 -17.09
N MET A 213 -3.03 1.22 -18.31
CA MET A 213 -3.87 0.24 -18.99
C MET A 213 -3.65 -1.13 -18.35
N PHE A 214 -4.68 -1.62 -17.66
CA PHE A 214 -4.66 -2.94 -17.06
C PHE A 214 -4.84 -4.03 -18.12
N SER A 215 -4.08 -5.10 -17.98
CA SER A 215 -4.31 -6.34 -18.71
C SER A 215 -5.46 -7.11 -18.08
N LEU A 216 -5.84 -8.23 -18.69
CA LEU A 216 -6.81 -9.17 -18.12
C LEU A 216 -6.29 -9.90 -16.86
N GLY A 217 -5.03 -9.71 -16.46
CA GLY A 217 -4.43 -10.32 -15.26
C GLY A 217 -4.16 -11.83 -15.36
N ILE A 218 -4.44 -12.45 -16.51
CA ILE A 218 -4.27 -13.90 -16.73
C ILE A 218 -2.79 -14.31 -16.61
N GLU A 219 -1.89 -13.51 -17.15
CA GLU A 219 -0.44 -13.79 -17.09
C GLU A 219 0.09 -13.71 -15.66
N TRP A 220 -0.34 -12.69 -14.91
CA TRP A 220 -0.01 -12.56 -13.49
C TRP A 220 -0.52 -13.76 -12.69
N LEU A 221 -1.79 -14.14 -12.86
CA LEU A 221 -2.38 -15.29 -12.17
C LEU A 221 -1.65 -16.60 -12.48
N ASN A 222 -1.26 -16.79 -13.74
CA ASN A 222 -0.48 -17.94 -14.17
C ASN A 222 0.92 -17.93 -13.56
N ALA A 223 1.62 -16.80 -13.55
CA ALA A 223 2.93 -16.67 -12.91
C ALA A 223 2.84 -16.92 -11.40
N PHE A 224 1.83 -16.35 -10.74
CA PHE A 224 1.58 -16.51 -9.30
C PHE A 224 1.29 -17.96 -8.91
N LYS A 225 0.44 -18.67 -9.67
CA LYS A 225 0.04 -20.06 -9.35
C LYS A 225 1.04 -21.10 -9.86
N PHE A 226 1.50 -20.95 -11.10
CA PHE A 226 2.21 -21.98 -11.85
C PHE A 226 3.56 -21.53 -12.41
N GLY A 227 3.99 -20.29 -12.16
CA GLY A 227 5.27 -19.76 -12.63
C GLY A 227 6.47 -20.55 -12.10
N GLU A 228 7.60 -20.40 -12.80
CA GLU A 228 8.88 -20.98 -12.40
C GLU A 228 9.42 -20.31 -11.12
N GLU A 229 10.15 -21.05 -10.28
CA GLU A 229 10.70 -20.55 -9.01
C GLU A 229 11.69 -19.39 -9.17
N ASN A 230 12.19 -19.17 -10.38
CA ASN A 230 13.18 -18.14 -10.71
C ASN A 230 12.54 -16.80 -11.15
N CYS A 231 11.23 -16.75 -11.41
CA CYS A 231 10.55 -15.53 -11.85
C CYS A 231 10.21 -14.61 -10.66
N MET A 232 10.14 -13.30 -10.89
CA MET A 232 9.88 -12.34 -9.81
C MET A 232 8.58 -12.59 -9.06
N THR A 233 7.48 -12.91 -9.75
CA THR A 233 6.18 -13.15 -9.09
C THR A 233 6.27 -14.31 -8.09
N LYS A 234 6.89 -15.44 -8.45
CA LYS A 234 7.07 -16.55 -7.50
C LYS A 234 8.03 -16.21 -6.38
N ARG A 235 9.13 -15.52 -6.69
CA ARG A 235 10.17 -15.21 -5.70
C ARG A 235 9.69 -14.22 -4.64
N SER A 236 8.94 -13.20 -5.04
CA SER A 236 8.35 -12.19 -4.15
C SER A 236 7.24 -12.77 -3.28
N HIS A 237 6.34 -13.60 -3.82
CA HIS A 237 5.18 -14.05 -3.04
C HIS A 237 5.43 -15.35 -2.26
N MET A 238 6.27 -16.26 -2.78
CA MET A 238 6.42 -17.61 -2.21
C MET A 238 7.90 -18.01 -2.01
N GLY A 239 8.83 -17.12 -2.34
CA GLY A 239 10.25 -17.46 -2.45
C GLY A 239 11.16 -16.59 -1.59
N ASN A 240 12.37 -16.40 -2.09
CA ASN A 240 13.47 -15.73 -1.38
C ASN A 240 13.37 -14.20 -1.36
N LEU A 241 12.35 -13.60 -1.96
CA LEU A 241 12.11 -12.15 -2.00
C LEU A 241 10.82 -11.74 -1.25
N GLN A 242 10.22 -12.63 -0.43
CA GLN A 242 9.06 -12.29 0.43
C GLN A 242 9.26 -11.06 1.33
N PHE A 243 10.50 -10.66 1.58
CA PHE A 243 10.76 -9.42 2.30
C PHE A 243 10.30 -8.16 1.54
N PHE A 244 9.95 -8.26 0.25
CA PHE A 244 9.26 -7.20 -0.50
C PHE A 244 7.86 -6.91 0.06
N HIS A 245 7.27 -7.84 0.82
CA HIS A 245 6.00 -7.66 1.51
C HIS A 245 6.18 -7.58 3.03
N GLY A 246 7.38 -7.23 3.49
CA GLY A 246 7.71 -7.27 4.92
C GLY A 246 7.70 -8.69 5.52
N MET A 247 7.73 -9.75 4.72
CA MET A 247 7.64 -11.13 5.20
C MET A 247 8.99 -11.86 5.25
N GLY A 248 9.07 -12.87 6.11
CA GLY A 248 10.20 -13.81 6.14
C GLY A 248 10.18 -14.74 4.92
N SER A 249 11.35 -15.05 4.36
CA SER A 249 11.43 -15.88 3.14
C SER A 249 11.18 -17.37 3.36
N LYS A 250 11.20 -17.84 4.60
CA LYS A 250 10.95 -19.24 4.96
C LYS A 250 10.61 -19.39 6.44
N LEU A 251 9.89 -20.46 6.76
CA LEU A 251 9.57 -20.83 8.13
C LEU A 251 10.84 -20.91 9.00
N GLY A 252 10.79 -20.30 10.18
CA GLY A 252 11.89 -20.26 11.14
C GLY A 252 13.03 -19.32 10.77
N GLU A 253 12.87 -18.46 9.75
CA GLU A 253 13.82 -17.38 9.49
C GLU A 253 13.93 -16.44 10.69
N LYS A 254 15.16 -16.08 11.07
CA LYS A 254 15.39 -15.16 12.18
C LYS A 254 14.90 -13.76 11.81
N PRO A 255 14.21 -13.03 12.71
CA PRO A 255 13.65 -11.72 12.40
C PRO A 255 14.73 -10.70 12.01
N GLU A 256 15.93 -10.80 12.57
CA GLU A 256 17.04 -9.90 12.22
C GLU A 256 17.50 -10.09 10.77
N LYS A 257 17.36 -11.29 10.22
CA LYS A 257 17.70 -11.57 8.82
C LYS A 257 16.66 -10.94 7.89
N THR A 258 15.37 -11.15 8.16
CA THR A 258 14.28 -10.54 7.39
C THR A 258 14.40 -9.02 7.41
N ARG A 259 14.54 -8.42 8.61
CA ARG A 259 14.76 -6.98 8.76
C ARG A 259 15.96 -6.47 7.97
N LYS A 260 17.10 -7.19 8.02
CA LYS A 260 18.28 -6.80 7.24
C LYS A 260 18.00 -6.77 5.74
N ASN A 261 17.27 -7.75 5.22
CA ASN A 261 16.93 -7.80 3.80
C ASN A 261 15.99 -6.64 3.41
N ILE A 262 14.97 -6.38 4.22
CA ILE A 262 14.06 -5.23 4.07
C ILE A 262 14.87 -3.93 3.98
N LEU A 263 15.74 -3.67 4.96
CA LEU A 263 16.51 -2.43 5.02
C LEU A 263 17.51 -2.30 3.87
N THR A 264 18.14 -3.40 3.45
CA THR A 264 19.05 -3.40 2.28
C THR A 264 18.31 -2.98 1.01
N TRP A 265 17.10 -3.49 0.81
CA TRP A 265 16.29 -3.15 -0.35
C TRP A 265 15.74 -1.72 -0.26
N MET A 266 15.20 -1.34 0.89
CA MET A 266 14.73 0.03 1.15
C MET A 266 15.84 1.07 0.93
N GLU A 267 17.09 0.76 1.30
CA GLU A 267 18.23 1.63 1.04
C GLU A 267 18.42 1.92 -0.44
N VAL A 268 18.46 0.86 -1.26
CA VAL A 268 18.66 0.99 -2.71
C VAL A 268 17.51 1.76 -3.35
N MET A 269 16.27 1.39 -3.04
CA MET A 269 15.08 2.02 -3.62
C MET A 269 14.92 3.48 -3.18
N TYR A 270 15.18 3.79 -1.92
CA TYR A 270 15.10 5.16 -1.42
C TYR A 270 16.23 6.05 -2.00
N LYS A 271 17.45 5.52 -2.11
CA LYS A 271 18.56 6.25 -2.74
C LYS A 271 18.29 6.50 -4.23
N LEU A 272 17.76 5.50 -4.94
CA LEU A 272 17.31 5.64 -6.33
C LEU A 272 16.20 6.70 -6.44
N ALA A 273 15.20 6.65 -5.57
CA ALA A 273 14.11 7.62 -5.52
C ALA A 273 14.61 9.05 -5.31
N CYS A 274 15.58 9.25 -4.42
CA CYS A 274 16.14 10.57 -4.18
C CYS A 274 16.92 11.10 -5.40
N GLY A 275 17.56 10.21 -6.16
CA GLY A 275 18.29 10.54 -7.40
C GLY A 275 19.63 11.23 -7.19
N ASN A 276 20.06 11.38 -5.94
CA ASN A 276 21.26 12.15 -5.58
C ASN A 276 22.12 11.46 -4.50
N GLN A 277 21.96 10.15 -4.30
CA GLN A 277 22.62 9.39 -3.22
C GLN A 277 23.43 8.18 -3.71
N GLY A 278 23.95 8.24 -4.95
CA GLY A 278 24.89 7.25 -5.48
C GLY A 278 24.27 5.95 -5.99
N VAL A 279 22.95 5.92 -6.23
CA VAL A 279 22.24 4.84 -6.92
C VAL A 279 21.53 5.42 -8.13
N SER A 280 21.70 4.80 -9.29
CA SER A 280 21.13 5.18 -10.59
C SER A 280 20.29 4.07 -11.17
N GLU A 281 19.32 4.40 -12.03
CA GLU A 281 18.46 3.41 -12.69
C GLU A 281 19.24 2.45 -13.61
N ASP A 282 20.40 2.88 -14.11
CA ASP A 282 21.29 2.10 -14.98
C ASP A 282 22.23 1.15 -14.20
N ASP A 283 22.22 1.19 -12.86
CA ASP A 283 23.09 0.33 -12.06
C ASP A 283 22.66 -1.14 -12.22
N ALA A 284 23.64 -2.01 -12.44
CA ALA A 284 23.40 -3.45 -12.54
C ALA A 284 22.94 -4.00 -11.18
N LEU A 285 21.96 -4.92 -11.18
CA LEU A 285 21.38 -5.48 -9.97
C LEU A 285 22.44 -6.11 -9.05
N ASN A 286 23.49 -6.73 -9.59
CA ASN A 286 24.55 -7.32 -8.78
C ASN A 286 25.40 -6.29 -8.00
N ASP A 287 25.48 -5.05 -8.49
CA ASP A 287 26.35 -4.03 -7.91
C ASP A 287 25.68 -3.35 -6.71
N VAL A 288 24.36 -3.20 -6.75
CA VAL A 288 23.55 -2.56 -5.70
C VAL A 288 22.79 -3.55 -4.82
N LEU A 289 22.43 -4.73 -5.34
CA LEU A 289 21.65 -5.78 -4.66
C LEU A 289 22.39 -7.12 -4.70
N HIS A 290 23.63 -7.08 -4.22
CA HIS A 290 24.55 -8.22 -4.27
C HIS A 290 23.98 -9.49 -3.63
N GLY A 291 23.92 -10.58 -4.41
CA GLY A 291 23.47 -11.90 -3.96
C GLY A 291 21.96 -12.11 -3.95
N TYR A 292 21.15 -11.11 -4.30
CA TYR A 292 19.70 -11.28 -4.46
C TYR A 292 19.31 -11.79 -5.85
N PHE A 293 20.12 -11.56 -6.88
CA PHE A 293 19.83 -11.98 -8.25
C PHE A 293 20.93 -12.91 -8.79
N GLY A 294 20.51 -13.99 -9.44
CA GLY A 294 21.37 -15.01 -10.01
C GLY A 294 21.52 -14.86 -11.52
N LYS A 295 22.19 -15.82 -12.17
CA LYS A 295 22.22 -15.89 -13.65
C LYS A 295 20.91 -16.48 -14.20
N GLU A 296 20.30 -17.34 -13.39
CA GLU A 296 19.11 -18.13 -13.66
C GLU A 296 17.80 -17.42 -13.26
N THR A 297 17.90 -16.30 -12.55
CA THR A 297 16.74 -15.49 -12.17
C THR A 297 16.30 -14.60 -13.32
N VAL A 298 15.01 -14.22 -13.31
CA VAL A 298 14.46 -13.22 -14.25
C VAL A 298 13.83 -12.11 -13.40
N PRO A 299 14.39 -10.88 -13.39
CA PRO A 299 15.62 -10.47 -14.07
C PRO A 299 16.87 -11.13 -13.49
N SER A 300 17.93 -11.13 -14.29
CA SER A 300 19.25 -11.64 -14.00
C SER A 300 20.11 -10.59 -13.31
N LYS A 301 21.21 -11.04 -12.71
CA LYS A 301 22.15 -10.16 -11.99
C LYS A 301 22.79 -9.04 -12.83
N SER A 302 22.78 -9.15 -14.17
CA SER A 302 23.36 -8.16 -15.09
C SER A 302 22.34 -7.15 -15.63
N ASP A 303 21.06 -7.38 -15.39
CA ASP A 303 20.03 -6.41 -15.73
C ASP A 303 20.12 -5.20 -14.78
N THR A 304 19.45 -4.10 -15.13
CA THR A 304 19.51 -2.83 -14.39
C THR A 304 18.35 -2.67 -13.40
N LEU A 305 18.45 -1.69 -12.49
CA LEU A 305 17.30 -1.28 -11.66
C LEU A 305 16.12 -0.81 -12.52
N ARG A 306 16.37 -0.18 -13.67
CA ARG A 306 15.34 0.19 -14.65
C ARG A 306 14.62 -1.03 -15.20
N ASP A 307 15.37 -2.05 -15.64
CA ASP A 307 14.79 -3.29 -16.18
C ASP A 307 13.92 -4.00 -15.13
N LEU A 308 14.39 -4.03 -13.88
CA LEU A 308 13.65 -4.58 -12.75
C LEU A 308 12.31 -3.85 -12.52
N LEU A 309 12.35 -2.51 -12.46
CA LEU A 309 11.17 -1.71 -12.14
C LEU A 309 10.18 -1.56 -13.30
N LEU A 310 10.62 -1.76 -14.55
CA LEU A 310 9.75 -1.77 -15.73
C LEU A 310 9.19 -3.15 -16.05
N GLY A 311 9.89 -4.22 -15.68
CA GLY A 311 9.45 -5.60 -15.91
C GLY A 311 9.08 -5.84 -17.38
N THR A 312 7.89 -6.37 -17.62
CA THR A 312 7.34 -6.62 -18.97
C THR A 312 6.78 -5.37 -19.66
N THR A 313 6.88 -4.18 -19.05
CA THR A 313 6.36 -2.92 -19.61
C THR A 313 7.44 -1.88 -20.01
N PRO A 314 8.50 -2.26 -20.74
CA PRO A 314 9.62 -1.36 -21.02
C PRO A 314 9.32 -0.26 -22.05
N LYS A 315 8.22 -0.35 -22.82
CA LYS A 315 7.96 0.61 -23.91
C LYS A 315 7.49 1.98 -23.42
N TYR A 316 7.00 2.09 -22.19
CA TYR A 316 6.47 3.36 -21.68
C TYR A 316 7.56 4.43 -21.63
N ASN A 317 7.44 5.45 -22.46
CA ASN A 317 8.53 6.38 -22.74
C ASN A 317 8.62 7.56 -21.76
N LYS A 318 7.66 7.68 -20.83
CA LYS A 318 7.61 8.71 -19.78
C LYS A 318 7.85 8.12 -18.38
N ALA A 319 8.43 6.92 -18.29
CA ALA A 319 8.65 6.26 -17.01
C ALA A 319 9.57 7.10 -16.11
N GLU A 320 9.09 7.46 -14.92
CA GLU A 320 9.86 8.13 -13.88
C GLU A 320 10.29 7.11 -12.82
N ILE A 321 11.41 6.42 -13.06
CA ILE A 321 11.90 5.33 -12.22
C ILE A 321 12.12 5.75 -10.76
N GLN A 322 12.52 7.00 -10.54
CA GLN A 322 12.68 7.56 -9.19
C GLN A 322 11.37 7.57 -8.40
N LYS A 323 10.25 7.97 -9.03
CA LYS A 323 8.93 7.97 -8.38
C LYS A 323 8.45 6.55 -8.13
N ARG A 324 8.67 5.64 -9.09
CA ARG A 324 8.33 4.22 -8.96
C ARG A 324 9.11 3.55 -7.83
N ALA A 325 10.41 3.79 -7.73
CA ALA A 325 11.24 3.29 -6.62
C ALA A 325 10.76 3.82 -5.27
N PHE A 326 10.27 5.07 -5.20
CA PHE A 326 9.69 5.60 -3.97
C PHE A 326 8.39 4.90 -3.59
N GLY A 327 7.52 4.63 -4.57
CA GLY A 327 6.29 3.86 -4.36
C GLY A 327 6.54 2.47 -3.80
N VAL A 328 7.58 1.79 -4.27
CA VAL A 328 8.02 0.47 -3.75
C VAL A 328 8.32 0.55 -2.25
N CYS A 329 8.97 1.63 -1.78
CA CYS A 329 9.22 1.84 -0.36
C CYS A 329 7.92 2.02 0.44
N LEU A 330 6.95 2.77 -0.09
CA LEU A 330 5.67 3.02 0.57
C LEU A 330 4.84 1.73 0.68
N HIS A 331 4.85 0.89 -0.37
CA HIS A 331 4.21 -0.43 -0.33
C HIS A 331 4.74 -1.28 0.81
N MET A 332 6.07 -1.42 0.91
CA MET A 332 6.69 -2.22 1.97
C MET A 332 6.34 -1.75 3.38
N ILE A 333 6.23 -0.44 3.59
CA ILE A 333 5.77 0.09 4.88
C ILE A 333 4.32 -0.31 5.10
N SER A 334 3.44 -0.16 4.11
CA SER A 334 2.03 -0.54 4.22
C SER A 334 1.84 -2.02 4.55
N ASP A 335 2.47 -2.93 3.81
CA ASP A 335 2.44 -4.38 4.08
C ASP A 335 2.98 -4.69 5.46
N SER A 336 4.01 -3.98 5.91
CA SER A 336 4.58 -4.24 7.23
C SER A 336 3.59 -4.00 8.36
N TYR A 337 2.50 -3.25 8.16
CA TYR A 337 1.44 -3.07 9.17
C TYR A 337 0.22 -3.96 8.92
N ALA A 338 0.12 -4.63 7.77
CA ALA A 338 -0.92 -5.61 7.50
C ALA A 338 -0.70 -6.87 8.36
N LEU A 339 -1.73 -7.30 9.08
CA LEU A 339 -1.62 -8.42 10.03
C LEU A 339 -1.43 -9.77 9.32
N GLY A 340 -1.78 -9.86 8.04
CA GLY A 340 -1.46 -11.01 7.17
C GLY A 340 0.04 -11.18 6.93
N HIS A 341 0.81 -10.09 7.06
CA HIS A 341 2.21 -9.99 6.67
C HIS A 341 3.15 -9.97 7.87
N THR A 342 2.81 -9.19 8.90
CA THR A 342 3.58 -9.15 10.13
C THR A 342 2.70 -9.11 11.37
N GLN A 343 3.19 -9.73 12.43
CA GLN A 343 2.63 -9.57 13.76
C GLN A 343 3.38 -8.44 14.47
N ARG A 344 2.65 -7.41 14.87
CA ARG A 344 3.16 -6.29 15.69
C ARG A 344 2.58 -6.32 17.10
N ARG A 345 3.28 -5.66 18.02
CA ARG A 345 2.82 -5.45 19.39
C ARG A 345 1.65 -4.46 19.40
N LEU A 346 0.46 -4.88 19.81
CA LEU A 346 -0.66 -3.98 20.03
C LEU A 346 -0.39 -3.09 21.25
N LYS A 347 -0.46 -1.77 21.08
CA LYS A 347 -0.21 -0.77 22.13
C LYS A 347 -1.46 -0.40 22.92
N ASN A 348 -2.64 -0.52 22.31
CA ASN A 348 -3.94 -0.20 22.91
C ASN A 348 -4.86 -1.43 23.05
N PRO A 349 -4.46 -2.50 23.77
CA PRO A 349 -5.25 -3.72 23.88
C PRO A 349 -6.62 -3.51 24.55
N ALA A 350 -6.84 -2.41 25.27
CA ALA A 350 -8.13 -2.08 25.89
C ALA A 350 -9.21 -1.70 24.87
N ASP A 351 -8.82 -1.26 23.67
CA ASP A 351 -9.73 -0.89 22.58
C ASP A 351 -10.12 -2.08 21.70
N MET A 352 -9.38 -3.18 21.80
CA MET A 352 -9.76 -4.46 21.21
C MET A 352 -10.96 -5.01 21.98
N ILE A 353 -12.06 -5.35 21.29
CA ILE A 353 -13.26 -5.89 21.96
C ILE A 353 -13.11 -7.40 22.12
N ASP A 354 -13.29 -8.16 21.05
CA ASP A 354 -13.06 -9.60 20.90
C ASP A 354 -13.13 -9.91 19.39
N ARG A 355 -12.97 -11.18 19.00
CA ARG A 355 -13.13 -11.60 17.60
C ARG A 355 -14.59 -11.56 17.15
N ASP A 356 -14.83 -11.23 15.88
CA ASP A 356 -16.16 -11.33 15.27
C ASP A 356 -16.59 -12.79 15.04
N THR A 357 -17.79 -12.97 14.45
CA THR A 357 -18.34 -14.32 14.19
C THR A 357 -17.52 -15.15 13.19
N ALA A 358 -16.72 -14.51 12.35
CA ALA A 358 -15.79 -15.18 11.43
C ALA A 358 -14.41 -15.39 12.08
N GLY A 359 -14.21 -14.89 13.30
CA GLY A 359 -12.98 -15.04 14.06
C GLY A 359 -11.96 -13.94 13.81
N TYR A 360 -12.31 -12.83 13.16
CA TYR A 360 -11.37 -11.72 12.91
C TYR A 360 -11.35 -10.70 14.04
N ILE A 361 -10.21 -10.02 14.24
CA ILE A 361 -10.05 -9.06 15.32
C ILE A 361 -10.87 -7.79 15.03
N ARG A 362 -11.56 -7.27 16.05
CA ARG A 362 -12.30 -6.00 15.97
C ARG A 362 -11.93 -5.04 17.10
N PHE A 363 -12.01 -3.76 16.77
CA PHE A 363 -11.80 -2.64 17.70
C PHE A 363 -13.13 -1.93 17.99
N ARG A 364 -13.18 -1.14 19.06
CA ARG A 364 -14.35 -0.33 19.38
C ARG A 364 -14.67 0.65 18.23
N PRO A 365 -15.95 1.00 18.01
CA PRO A 365 -16.31 2.06 17.08
C PRO A 365 -15.47 3.31 17.31
N ASP A 366 -15.07 3.98 16.22
CA ASP A 366 -14.22 5.17 16.22
C ASP A 366 -12.81 4.99 16.81
N THR A 367 -12.38 3.75 17.06
CA THR A 367 -11.01 3.40 17.46
C THR A 367 -10.35 2.50 16.42
N TYR A 368 -9.04 2.31 16.55
CA TYR A 368 -8.26 1.45 15.65
C TYR A 368 -7.15 0.75 16.46
N GLY A 369 -6.58 -0.33 15.91
CA GLY A 369 -5.41 -0.96 16.52
C GLY A 369 -4.16 -0.11 16.30
N ASP A 370 -3.54 0.35 17.40
CA ASP A 370 -2.25 1.03 17.37
C ASP A 370 -1.11 0.01 17.52
N TRP A 371 -0.37 -0.20 16.44
CA TRP A 371 0.64 -1.25 16.32
C TRP A 371 2.06 -0.70 16.49
N GLY A 372 2.85 -1.39 17.31
CA GLY A 372 4.23 -1.06 17.62
C GLY A 372 5.25 -1.98 16.95
N SER A 373 6.23 -2.40 17.76
CA SER A 373 7.36 -3.22 17.32
C SER A 373 6.94 -4.58 16.77
N ILE A 374 7.72 -5.09 15.84
CA ILE A 374 7.48 -6.35 15.14
C ILE A 374 7.83 -7.51 16.05
N VAL A 375 6.83 -8.36 16.31
CA VAL A 375 6.97 -9.61 17.05
C VAL A 375 7.35 -10.74 16.09
N CYS A 376 6.75 -10.80 14.91
CA CYS A 376 7.01 -11.83 13.91
C CYS A 376 6.87 -11.25 12.50
N PHE A 377 7.79 -11.60 11.61
CA PHE A 377 7.54 -11.48 10.18
C PHE A 377 6.97 -12.81 9.71
N HIS A 378 5.75 -12.82 9.18
CA HIS A 378 5.15 -14.07 8.74
C HIS A 378 5.79 -14.57 7.45
N THR A 379 5.46 -15.78 7.04
CA THR A 379 5.78 -16.34 5.72
C THR A 379 4.49 -16.70 5.02
N TYR A 380 4.38 -16.34 3.75
CA TYR A 380 3.19 -16.61 2.94
C TYR A 380 2.96 -18.11 2.75
N ASN A 381 4.05 -18.86 2.60
CA ASN A 381 3.96 -20.31 2.44
C ASN A 381 3.27 -20.95 3.66
N ASP A 382 2.26 -21.78 3.37
CA ASP A 382 1.42 -22.46 4.35
C ASP A 382 0.53 -21.54 5.23
N GLN A 383 0.44 -20.24 4.96
CA GLN A 383 -0.58 -19.39 5.60
C GLN A 383 -2.00 -19.79 5.20
N ASP A 384 -2.94 -19.47 6.07
CA ASP A 384 -4.35 -19.48 5.70
C ASP A 384 -4.62 -18.32 4.73
N GLY A 385 -4.88 -18.66 3.46
CA GLY A 385 -5.07 -17.68 2.39
C GLY A 385 -6.32 -16.81 2.56
N ASP A 386 -7.38 -17.33 3.19
CA ASP A 386 -8.60 -16.56 3.43
C ASP A 386 -8.34 -15.51 4.53
N ARG A 387 -7.56 -15.88 5.55
CA ARG A 387 -7.19 -14.94 6.62
C ARG A 387 -6.17 -13.91 6.17
N HIS A 388 -5.19 -14.33 5.36
CA HIS A 388 -4.26 -13.42 4.73
C HIS A 388 -5.01 -12.39 3.88
N SER A 389 -5.87 -12.85 2.96
CA SER A 389 -6.66 -11.97 2.10
C SER A 389 -7.56 -11.00 2.85
N HIS A 390 -8.07 -11.36 4.03
CA HIS A 390 -8.89 -10.45 4.84
C HIS A 390 -8.09 -9.25 5.39
N TYR A 391 -6.80 -9.43 5.68
CA TYR A 391 -5.94 -8.35 6.21
C TYR A 391 -5.24 -7.52 5.14
N ASP A 392 -5.35 -7.92 3.87
CA ASP A 392 -4.84 -7.19 2.70
C ASP A 392 -5.95 -6.55 1.88
N ASP A 393 -7.20 -6.80 2.27
CA ASP A 393 -8.38 -6.19 1.67
C ASP A 393 -9.11 -5.36 2.72
N LYS A 394 -10.15 -4.63 2.30
CA LYS A 394 -11.09 -4.05 3.25
C LYS A 394 -12.24 -5.02 3.48
N ASP A 395 -12.66 -5.08 4.73
CA ASP A 395 -14.00 -5.50 5.07
C ASP A 395 -14.93 -4.30 4.99
N GLY A 396 -16.05 -4.42 4.27
CA GLY A 396 -17.12 -3.42 4.29
C GLY A 396 -17.56 -2.93 2.90
N GLU A 397 -18.78 -2.42 2.84
CA GLU A 397 -19.41 -1.97 1.58
C GLU A 397 -18.90 -0.61 1.11
N VAL A 398 -18.36 0.22 2.02
CA VAL A 398 -17.91 1.58 1.72
C VAL A 398 -16.40 1.61 1.57
N ASP A 399 -15.92 2.28 0.54
CA ASP A 399 -14.50 2.49 0.27
C ASP A 399 -13.96 3.58 1.21
N PRO A 400 -12.80 3.37 1.88
CA PRO A 400 -12.11 4.41 2.63
C PRO A 400 -11.94 5.69 1.81
N THR A 401 -12.14 6.83 2.45
CA THR A 401 -11.94 8.15 1.85
C THR A 401 -10.57 8.67 2.28
N PRO A 402 -9.56 8.74 1.38
CA PRO A 402 -8.19 9.10 1.76
C PRO A 402 -8.02 10.45 2.47
N ARG A 403 -8.93 11.41 2.21
CA ARG A 403 -8.97 12.71 2.89
C ARG A 403 -9.27 12.60 4.38
N ASP A 404 -10.01 11.56 4.78
CA ASP A 404 -10.41 11.29 6.16
C ASP A 404 -9.83 9.96 6.63
N VAL A 405 -8.72 10.07 7.36
CA VAL A 405 -8.00 8.91 7.92
C VAL A 405 -8.88 8.08 8.86
N THR A 406 -9.96 8.62 9.42
CA THR A 406 -10.85 7.85 10.30
C THR A 406 -11.63 6.75 9.57
N THR A 407 -11.83 6.89 8.26
CA THR A 407 -12.45 5.85 7.42
C THR A 407 -11.60 4.59 7.28
N PHE A 408 -10.33 4.62 7.69
CA PHE A 408 -9.41 3.47 7.71
C PHE A 408 -9.39 2.75 9.06
N ASN A 409 -10.20 3.17 10.04
CA ASN A 409 -10.18 2.59 11.40
C ASN A 409 -10.49 1.08 11.41
N GLU A 410 -11.31 0.60 10.47
CA GLU A 410 -11.66 -0.81 10.33
C GLU A 410 -10.59 -1.65 9.60
N THR A 411 -9.71 -1.00 8.84
CA THR A 411 -8.59 -1.66 8.15
C THR A 411 -7.41 -1.79 9.12
N ILE A 412 -7.16 -3.01 9.59
CA ILE A 412 -6.14 -3.27 10.61
C ILE A 412 -4.76 -2.85 10.11
N GLY A 413 -4.11 -1.95 10.87
CA GLY A 413 -2.76 -1.45 10.56
C GLY A 413 -2.73 -0.23 9.64
N ALA A 414 -3.82 0.07 8.93
CA ALA A 414 -3.85 1.16 7.95
C ALA A 414 -3.53 2.53 8.57
N ARG A 415 -4.03 2.83 9.77
CA ARG A 415 -3.73 4.10 10.47
C ARG A 415 -2.24 4.28 10.72
N ASN A 416 -1.56 3.26 11.26
CA ASN A 416 -0.12 3.32 11.48
C ASN A 416 0.68 3.35 10.16
N ALA A 417 0.21 2.65 9.13
CA ALA A 417 0.80 2.70 7.80
C ALA A 417 0.72 4.09 7.17
N ILE A 418 -0.43 4.78 7.30
CA ILE A 418 -0.61 6.16 6.83
C ILE A 418 0.40 7.07 7.53
N ASP A 419 0.51 7.01 8.86
CA ASP A 419 1.43 7.85 9.62
C ASP A 419 2.90 7.58 9.23
N ALA A 420 3.28 6.30 9.11
CA ALA A 420 4.62 5.88 8.71
C ALA A 420 4.98 6.30 7.28
N CYS A 421 4.08 6.10 6.32
CA CYS A 421 4.27 6.54 4.95
C CYS A 421 4.34 8.07 4.86
N THR A 422 3.52 8.79 5.64
CA THR A 422 3.54 10.26 5.71
C THR A 422 4.93 10.75 6.11
N GLU A 423 5.52 10.17 7.14
CA GLU A 423 6.85 10.56 7.59
C GLU A 423 7.93 10.22 6.56
N LEU A 424 7.86 9.06 5.89
CA LEU A 424 8.79 8.75 4.80
C LEU A 424 8.66 9.73 3.62
N ILE A 425 7.43 10.14 3.27
CA ILE A 425 7.18 11.17 2.25
C ILE A 425 7.83 12.49 2.67
N ASN A 426 7.70 12.91 3.94
CA ASN A 426 8.33 14.12 4.45
C ASN A 426 9.86 14.06 4.34
N LEU A 427 10.46 12.91 4.68
CA LEU A 427 11.90 12.68 4.54
C LEU A 427 12.35 12.75 3.07
N PHE A 428 11.55 12.19 2.16
CA PHE A 428 11.80 12.23 0.71
C PHE A 428 11.68 13.63 0.12
N VAL A 429 10.66 14.40 0.51
CA VAL A 429 10.48 15.81 0.11
C VAL A 429 11.68 16.63 0.55
N LYS A 430 12.18 16.40 1.77
CA LYS A 430 13.39 17.04 2.31
C LYS A 430 14.69 16.52 1.68
N LYS A 431 14.62 15.48 0.84
CA LYS A 431 15.78 14.76 0.27
C LYS A 431 16.79 14.34 1.35
N THR A 432 16.26 13.91 2.49
CA THR A 432 17.05 13.46 3.63
C THR A 432 17.96 12.32 3.20
N GLN A 433 19.25 12.39 3.54
CA GLN A 433 20.21 11.35 3.22
C GLN A 433 19.91 10.08 4.02
N TRP A 434 20.19 8.93 3.44
CA TRP A 434 19.95 7.63 4.08
C TRP A 434 20.53 7.56 5.50
N ASP A 435 21.81 7.90 5.64
CA ASP A 435 22.55 7.82 6.90
C ASP A 435 22.26 8.97 7.87
N ASP A 436 21.61 10.05 7.42
CA ASP A 436 21.35 11.25 8.23
C ASP A 436 19.96 11.22 8.92
N GLY A 437 19.18 10.16 8.73
CA GLY A 437 17.92 9.98 9.48
C GLY A 437 16.98 8.90 8.95
N VAL A 438 16.98 8.64 7.65
CA VAL A 438 16.03 7.69 7.03
C VAL A 438 16.26 6.27 7.54
N LYS A 439 17.53 5.83 7.60
CA LYS A 439 17.88 4.53 8.14
C LYS A 439 17.41 4.37 9.58
N GLN A 440 17.64 5.39 10.41
CA GLN A 440 17.26 5.37 11.82
C GLN A 440 15.75 5.26 11.97
N PHE A 441 14.99 6.10 11.25
CA PHE A 441 13.52 6.02 11.21
C PHE A 441 13.03 4.62 10.84
N LEU A 442 13.60 4.01 9.78
CA LEU A 442 13.20 2.67 9.37
C LEU A 442 13.60 1.58 10.38
N GLU A 443 14.77 1.69 11.01
CA GLU A 443 15.30 0.70 11.97
C GLU A 443 14.63 0.77 13.34
N ASP A 444 14.39 1.98 13.84
CA ASP A 444 14.00 2.26 15.23
C ASP A 444 12.49 2.48 15.39
N ASP A 445 11.79 2.91 14.32
CA ASP A 445 10.35 3.21 14.39
C ASP A 445 9.51 2.22 13.57
N ILE A 446 9.89 1.96 12.31
CA ILE A 446 9.06 1.17 11.39
C ILE A 446 9.31 -0.33 11.51
N PHE A 447 10.56 -0.77 11.36
CA PHE A 447 10.97 -2.18 11.39
C PHE A 447 11.65 -2.57 12.70
N VAL A 448 11.37 -1.84 13.77
CA VAL A 448 11.88 -2.15 15.11
C VAL A 448 11.38 -3.50 15.58
N LEU A 449 12.30 -4.34 16.06
CA LEU A 449 11.99 -5.67 16.56
C LEU A 449 11.59 -5.60 18.03
N ASP A 450 10.51 -6.28 18.39
CA ASP A 450 10.10 -6.46 19.78
C ASP A 450 11.19 -7.26 20.52
N ARG A 451 11.36 -7.02 21.82
CA ARG A 451 12.28 -7.80 22.67
C ARG A 451 11.98 -9.30 22.69
N CYS A 452 10.74 -9.67 22.36
CA CYS A 452 10.25 -11.04 22.24
C CYS A 452 10.11 -11.47 20.76
N ALA A 453 10.77 -10.78 19.83
CA ALA A 453 10.72 -11.11 18.41
C ALA A 453 11.10 -12.58 18.20
N ARG A 454 10.29 -13.26 17.40
CA ARG A 454 10.38 -14.70 17.18
C ARG A 454 10.64 -15.01 15.70
N PRO A 455 11.17 -16.20 15.39
CA PRO A 455 11.36 -16.61 14.02
C PRO A 455 10.06 -16.64 13.22
N ALA A 456 10.18 -16.44 11.91
CA ALA A 456 9.06 -16.38 10.98
C ALA A 456 8.17 -17.62 11.06
N ASP A 457 6.85 -17.39 11.00
CA ASP A 457 5.81 -18.41 11.08
C ASP A 457 4.74 -18.22 10.00
N ARG A 458 3.73 -19.10 10.01
CA ARG A 458 2.62 -19.08 9.06
C ARG A 458 1.29 -18.64 9.68
N PHE A 459 1.32 -18.13 10.90
CA PHE A 459 0.11 -17.66 11.56
C PHE A 459 -0.14 -16.23 11.10
N THR A 460 -1.40 -15.79 11.06
CA THR A 460 -1.75 -14.40 10.76
C THR A 460 -2.17 -13.75 12.09
N ASP A 461 -3.46 -13.73 12.37
CA ASP A 461 -3.98 -13.09 13.57
C ASP A 461 -4.06 -14.01 14.80
N GLU A 462 -3.89 -15.33 14.66
CA GLU A 462 -4.19 -16.30 15.72
C GLU A 462 -3.37 -16.01 16.97
N SER A 463 -2.13 -15.59 16.72
CA SER A 463 -1.10 -15.35 17.72
C SER A 463 -1.26 -14.02 18.45
N VAL A 464 -2.01 -13.06 17.89
CA VAL A 464 -2.18 -11.71 18.47
C VAL A 464 -2.83 -11.78 19.85
N VAL A 465 -3.90 -12.58 19.99
CA VAL A 465 -4.63 -12.72 21.25
C VAL A 465 -3.81 -13.50 22.27
N SER A 466 -3.07 -14.54 21.85
CA SER A 466 -2.20 -15.30 22.76
C SER A 466 -1.01 -14.50 23.29
N ASP A 467 -0.62 -13.46 22.57
CA ASP A 467 0.51 -12.59 22.91
C ASP A 467 0.11 -11.34 23.69
N LEU A 468 -1.16 -11.18 24.09
CA LEU A 468 -1.67 -10.14 25.02
C LEU A 468 -1.09 -10.23 26.45
N TYR A 469 0.13 -10.74 26.60
CA TYR A 469 0.88 -10.65 27.86
C TYR A 469 0.96 -9.19 28.27
N THR A 470 0.18 -8.83 29.29
CA THR A 470 0.44 -7.69 30.15
C THR A 470 1.91 -7.75 30.50
N TYR A 471 2.67 -6.74 30.07
CA TYR A 471 3.91 -6.44 30.74
C TYR A 471 3.51 -6.18 32.20
N GLU A 472 3.69 -7.18 33.08
CA GLU A 472 4.15 -6.84 34.41
C GLU A 472 5.42 -6.05 34.14
N GLU A 473 5.33 -4.75 34.35
CA GLU A 473 6.43 -3.83 34.44
C GLU A 473 7.34 -4.39 35.54
N LYS A 474 8.15 -5.39 35.21
CA LYS A 474 9.18 -5.87 36.11
C LYS A 474 10.12 -4.69 36.23
N ALA A 475 9.97 -4.00 37.35
CA ALA A 475 10.84 -2.97 37.89
C ALA A 475 12.28 -3.50 38.01
N LYS A 476 12.92 -3.78 36.86
CA LYS A 476 14.30 -4.23 36.76
C LYS A 476 15.25 -3.11 37.14
N GLU A 477 14.81 -1.85 37.06
CA GLU A 477 15.56 -0.72 37.64
C GLU A 477 15.59 -0.79 39.17
N PHE A 478 14.47 -1.10 39.84
CA PHE A 478 14.45 -1.22 41.30
C PHE A 478 15.25 -2.43 41.82
N ASP A 479 15.25 -3.56 41.12
CA ASP A 479 15.98 -4.76 41.57
C ASP A 479 17.48 -4.71 41.22
N TYR A 480 17.88 -3.94 40.20
CA TYR A 480 19.29 -3.66 39.94
C TYR A 480 19.87 -2.73 41.00
N GLU A 481 19.14 -1.67 41.38
CA GLU A 481 19.60 -0.72 42.39
C GLU A 481 19.59 -1.36 43.79
N ALA A 482 18.55 -2.12 44.14
CA ALA A 482 18.53 -2.93 45.37
C ALA A 482 19.56 -4.06 45.34
N GLY A 483 19.83 -4.67 44.19
CA GLY A 483 20.88 -5.65 43.98
C GLY A 483 22.28 -5.08 44.15
N LEU A 484 22.52 -3.88 43.61
CA LEU A 484 23.77 -3.14 43.72
C LEU A 484 24.00 -2.66 45.16
N GLN A 485 22.96 -2.14 45.82
CA GLN A 485 23.01 -1.75 47.24
C GLN A 485 23.28 -2.95 48.15
N ARG A 486 22.65 -4.11 47.91
CA ARG A 486 22.95 -5.36 48.63
C ARG A 486 24.40 -5.82 48.41
N LYS A 487 24.92 -5.67 47.19
CA LYS A 487 26.29 -6.06 46.83
C LYS A 487 27.33 -5.11 47.44
N LEU A 488 27.06 -3.81 47.45
CA LEU A 488 27.88 -2.79 48.12
C LEU A 488 27.89 -3.02 49.64
N ALA A 489 26.73 -3.24 50.26
CA ALA A 489 26.64 -3.59 51.68
C ALA A 489 27.37 -4.91 52.02
N SER A 490 27.34 -5.90 51.12
CA SER A 490 28.08 -7.16 51.32
C SER A 490 29.60 -7.01 51.19
N LEU A 491 30.07 -6.04 50.40
CA LEU A 491 31.49 -5.71 50.25
C LEU A 491 32.00 -4.87 51.43
N GLU A 492 31.14 -4.02 52.01
CA GLU A 492 31.40 -3.27 53.24
C GLU A 492 31.38 -4.15 54.49
N ALA A 493 30.61 -5.24 54.50
CA ALA A 493 30.45 -6.12 55.66
C ALA A 493 31.61 -7.12 55.89
N GLY A 494 32.60 -7.20 55.01
CA GLY A 494 33.79 -8.03 55.19
C GLY A 494 33.55 -9.53 54.96
N VAL A 495 34.45 -10.15 54.21
CA VAL A 495 34.46 -11.58 53.87
C VAL A 495 34.82 -12.42 55.10
N PRO A 496 34.09 -13.51 55.40
CA PRO A 496 34.67 -14.67 56.07
C PRO A 496 35.11 -15.70 55.03
N GLU A 497 36.38 -16.09 55.11
CA GLU A 497 36.94 -17.26 54.43
C GLU A 497 36.17 -18.53 54.79
N THR A 498 35.86 -19.39 53.82
CA THR A 498 36.31 -20.81 53.71
C THR A 498 35.37 -21.70 52.85
N ALA A 499 36.02 -22.66 52.16
CA ALA A 499 35.54 -23.99 51.77
C ALA A 499 34.76 -24.23 50.43
N SER A 500 35.53 -24.50 49.36
CA SER A 500 35.69 -25.82 48.70
C SER A 500 34.48 -26.75 48.38
N ALA A 501 34.27 -26.94 47.06
CA ALA A 501 34.20 -28.21 46.31
C ALA A 501 32.87 -28.97 45.99
N LYS A 502 32.74 -29.22 44.66
CA LYS A 502 32.36 -30.47 43.95
C LYS A 502 30.89 -30.97 43.90
N GLY A 503 30.34 -30.97 42.67
CA GLY A 503 30.09 -32.21 41.89
C GLY A 503 28.63 -32.71 41.66
N VAL A 504 28.47 -33.42 40.51
CA VAL A 504 27.43 -34.44 40.13
C VAL A 504 26.32 -33.98 39.15
N LEU A 505 26.49 -34.26 37.83
CA LEU A 505 25.79 -35.25 36.93
C LEU A 505 24.27 -35.00 36.69
N ALA A 506 23.73 -34.88 35.47
CA ALA A 506 23.74 -35.66 34.20
C ALA A 506 22.57 -36.65 34.01
N LYS A 507 21.96 -36.57 32.80
CA LYS A 507 21.23 -37.60 32.03
C LYS A 507 19.87 -38.13 32.52
N ARG A 508 18.79 -37.69 31.87
CA ARG A 508 17.58 -38.50 31.55
C ARG A 508 16.78 -37.83 30.42
N SER A 509 16.85 -38.36 29.19
CA SER A 509 15.83 -38.20 28.12
C SER A 509 16.35 -38.78 26.80
N ARG A 510 16.41 -40.12 26.68
CA ARG A 510 16.53 -40.85 25.41
C ARG A 510 16.01 -42.28 25.61
N LEU A 511 14.70 -42.44 25.74
CA LEU A 511 14.06 -43.77 25.65
C LEU A 511 12.57 -43.75 25.32
N ILE A 512 11.92 -42.57 25.22
CA ILE A 512 10.47 -42.48 24.98
C ILE A 512 10.11 -42.21 23.50
N SER A 513 11.08 -41.89 22.64
CA SER A 513 10.81 -41.54 21.23
C SER A 513 10.66 -42.74 20.27
N GLY A 514 11.14 -43.93 20.62
CA GLY A 514 11.17 -45.07 19.68
C GLY A 514 9.85 -45.82 19.51
N LEU A 515 9.05 -45.94 20.58
CA LEU A 515 7.79 -46.70 20.56
C LEU A 515 6.64 -45.94 19.88
N ALA A 516 6.62 -44.60 20.01
CA ALA A 516 5.60 -43.77 19.37
C ALA A 516 5.71 -43.76 17.84
N MET A 517 6.93 -43.88 17.29
CA MET A 517 7.16 -43.88 15.85
C MET A 517 6.73 -45.19 15.17
N ILE A 518 6.83 -46.31 15.88
CA ILE A 518 6.44 -47.64 15.36
C ILE A 518 4.90 -47.76 15.26
N CYS A 519 4.15 -47.18 16.20
CA CYS A 519 2.68 -47.17 16.14
C CYS A 519 2.15 -46.32 14.99
N LEU A 520 2.79 -45.17 14.68
CA LEU A 520 2.39 -44.29 13.57
C LEU A 520 2.63 -44.90 12.18
N MET A 521 3.72 -45.67 12.02
CA MET A 521 3.98 -46.37 10.75
C MET A 521 3.01 -47.52 10.49
N MET A 522 2.58 -48.24 11.53
CA MET A 522 1.60 -49.33 11.40
C MET A 522 0.21 -48.83 11.01
N SER A 523 -0.20 -47.65 11.49
CA SER A 523 -1.48 -47.03 11.10
C SER A 523 -1.51 -46.54 9.64
N ALA A 524 -0.38 -46.06 9.11
CA ALA A 524 -0.29 -45.60 7.73
C ALA A 524 -0.37 -46.75 6.71
N PHE A 525 0.20 -47.92 7.03
CA PHE A 525 0.14 -49.10 6.18
C PHE A 525 -1.26 -49.72 6.08
N LEU A 526 -2.03 -49.72 7.17
CA LEU A 526 -3.42 -50.20 7.19
C LEU A 526 -4.35 -49.30 6.35
N PHE A 527 -4.11 -47.99 6.33
CA PHE A 527 -4.93 -47.05 5.56
C PHE A 527 -4.70 -47.17 4.04
N ALA A 528 -3.44 -47.35 3.62
CA ALA A 528 -3.10 -47.55 2.21
C ALA A 528 -3.72 -48.85 1.65
N PHE A 529 -3.72 -49.94 2.43
CA PHE A 529 -4.27 -51.23 1.98
C PHE A 529 -5.81 -51.22 1.83
N LEU A 530 -6.52 -50.43 2.64
CA LEU A 530 -7.98 -50.29 2.57
C LEU A 530 -8.42 -49.44 1.35
N THR A 531 -7.64 -48.43 0.96
CA THR A 531 -7.98 -47.59 -0.20
C THR A 531 -7.77 -48.26 -1.55
N MET A 532 -6.88 -49.26 -1.64
CA MET A 532 -6.61 -49.98 -2.91
C MET A 532 -7.64 -51.07 -3.24
N ASN A 533 -8.44 -51.54 -2.27
CA ASN A 533 -9.46 -52.58 -2.52
C ASN A 533 -10.85 -52.03 -2.93
N VAL A 534 -11.07 -50.71 -2.91
CA VAL A 534 -12.39 -50.11 -3.22
C VAL A 534 -12.54 -49.67 -4.69
N ARG A 535 -11.46 -49.71 -5.51
CA ARG A 535 -11.52 -49.36 -6.95
C ARG A 535 -11.66 -50.55 -7.90
N GLY A 536 -12.01 -51.73 -7.39
CA GLY A 536 -11.96 -52.98 -8.13
C GLY A 536 -13.29 -53.68 -8.41
N THR A 537 -14.45 -53.01 -8.41
CA THR A 537 -15.72 -53.64 -8.84
C THR A 537 -16.72 -52.58 -9.31
N CYS A 538 -17.03 -52.56 -10.62
CA CYS A 538 -18.32 -52.25 -11.25
C CYS A 538 -18.12 -51.73 -12.69
N VAL A 539 -17.95 -52.64 -13.64
CA VAL A 539 -18.44 -52.48 -15.02
C VAL A 539 -18.92 -53.86 -15.48
N GLU A 540 -20.24 -54.05 -15.56
CA GLU A 540 -20.95 -54.90 -16.53
C GLU A 540 -22.45 -54.95 -16.20
N GLY A 541 -23.30 -54.66 -17.20
CA GLY A 541 -24.64 -55.26 -17.31
C GLY A 541 -25.86 -54.33 -17.33
N ILE A 542 -26.33 -54.08 -18.57
CA ILE A 542 -27.69 -53.69 -19.03
C ILE A 542 -28.05 -52.20 -18.97
#